data_AF-A0A1I7M1C4-F1
#
_entry.id   AF-A0A1I7M1C4-F1
#
_cell.length_a   1.000
_cell.length_b   1.000
_cell.length_c   1.000
_cell.angle_alpha   90.00
_cell.angle_beta   90.00
_cell.angle_gamma   90.00
#
_symmetry.space_group_name_H-M   'P 1'
#
loop_
_entity.id
_entity.type
_entity.pdbx_description
1 polymer ?
#
loop_
_entity_poly.entity_id
_entity_poly.type
_entity_poly.pdbx_seq_one_letter_code
_entity_poly.pdbx_strand_id
1 'polypeptide(L)'
;MSDEPRRVWVIEGRSGVEIFFRSTIGFELATEVDIIAMLQRLACRHLAPHEVLNASLRDNDRSYNSLLAISKDTGEGRDLLTTQLDPHYTARSETDRDLPDLDEARPLPRG
;
A
#
# COMPACT_ATOMS: atom_id res chain seq x y z
N MET A 1 2.36 4.49 -33.01
CA MET A 1 2.30 5.15 -31.70
C MET A 1 3.15 4.31 -30.78
N SER A 2 4.24 4.86 -30.24
CA SER A 2 5.11 4.13 -29.33
C SER A 2 4.35 3.84 -28.05
N ASP A 3 4.12 2.55 -27.78
CA ASP A 3 3.56 2.07 -26.52
C ASP A 3 4.68 2.09 -25.48
N GLU A 4 5.07 3.30 -25.06
CA GLU A 4 6.04 3.48 -23.99
C GLU A 4 5.37 3.02 -22.69
N PRO A 5 6.02 2.11 -21.97
CA PRO A 5 5.38 1.48 -20.84
C PRO A 5 5.25 2.50 -19.72
N ARG A 6 4.02 2.67 -19.21
CA ARG A 6 3.73 3.67 -18.19
C ARG A 6 4.09 3.12 -16.82
N ARG A 7 4.64 3.95 -15.95
CA ARG A 7 4.81 3.57 -14.54
C ARG A 7 3.48 3.72 -13.83
N VAL A 8 3.20 2.80 -12.91
CA VAL A 8 2.00 2.80 -12.07
C VAL A 8 2.38 2.42 -10.65
N TRP A 9 1.63 2.95 -9.70
CA TRP A 9 1.60 2.44 -8.33
C TRP A 9 0.64 1.27 -8.25
N VAL A 10 1.12 0.12 -7.79
CA VAL A 10 0.29 -1.03 -7.43
C VAL A 10 0.15 -1.06 -5.92
N ILE A 11 -1.08 -0.91 -5.45
CA ILE A 11 -1.44 -0.90 -4.04
C ILE A 11 -2.18 -2.19 -3.72
N GLU A 12 -1.72 -2.92 -2.72
CA GLU A 12 -2.31 -4.20 -2.30
C GLU A 12 -2.53 -4.21 -0.79
N GLY A 13 -3.67 -4.77 -0.35
CA GLY A 13 -3.93 -5.11 1.04
C GLY A 13 -3.85 -6.62 1.22
N ARG A 14 -3.09 -7.08 2.21
CA ARG A 14 -2.83 -8.49 2.49
C ARG A 14 -3.11 -8.86 3.94
N SER A 15 -3.70 -10.03 4.12
CA SER A 15 -3.87 -10.70 5.42
C SER A 15 -3.19 -12.07 5.33
N GLY A 16 -2.02 -12.22 5.94
CA GLY A 16 -1.15 -13.36 5.65
C GLY A 16 -0.77 -13.44 4.16
N VAL A 17 -1.15 -14.54 3.48
CA VAL A 17 -0.88 -14.75 2.04
C VAL A 17 -2.02 -14.29 1.12
N GLU A 18 -3.17 -13.93 1.68
CA GLU A 18 -4.35 -13.56 0.91
C GLU A 18 -4.31 -12.07 0.54
N ILE A 19 -4.51 -11.75 -0.75
CA ILE A 19 -4.74 -10.39 -1.23
C ILE A 19 -6.25 -10.13 -1.20
N PHE A 20 -6.70 -9.21 -0.34
CA PHE A 20 -8.12 -8.84 -0.22
C PHE A 20 -8.44 -7.49 -0.86
N PHE A 21 -7.42 -6.69 -1.18
CA PHE A 21 -7.56 -5.38 -1.83
C PHE A 21 -6.45 -5.21 -2.85
N ARG A 22 -6.81 -4.68 -4.04
CA ARG A 22 -5.85 -4.26 -5.05
C ARG A 22 -6.37 -3.04 -5.80
N SER A 23 -5.50 -2.07 -6.04
CA SER A 23 -5.80 -0.88 -6.83
C SER A 23 -4.53 -0.42 -7.55
N THR A 24 -4.70 0.22 -8.70
CA THR A 24 -3.62 0.87 -9.43
C THR A 24 -3.84 2.38 -9.49
N ILE A 25 -2.75 3.15 -9.49
CA ILE A 25 -2.76 4.61 -9.66
C ILE A 25 -1.66 4.97 -10.65
N GLY A 26 -1.95 5.84 -11.62
CA GLY A 26 -0.91 6.37 -12.53
C GLY A 26 0.23 7.00 -11.72
N PHE A 27 1.48 6.67 -12.04
CA PHE A 27 2.63 7.11 -11.24
C PHE A 27 2.76 8.64 -11.20
N GLU A 28 2.36 9.31 -12.27
CA GLU A 28 2.30 10.77 -12.39
C GLU A 28 1.20 11.44 -11.54
N LEU A 29 0.21 10.68 -11.06
CA LEU A 29 -0.94 11.20 -10.33
C LEU A 29 -0.72 11.23 -8.81
N ALA A 30 0.31 10.55 -8.30
CA ALA A 30 0.58 10.46 -6.87
C ALA A 30 2.07 10.41 -6.59
N THR A 31 2.53 11.31 -5.71
CA THR A 31 3.91 11.26 -5.20
C THR A 31 4.06 10.15 -4.16
N GLU A 32 5.30 9.80 -3.83
CA GLU A 32 5.59 8.84 -2.75
C GLU A 32 4.93 9.25 -1.42
N VAL A 33 4.91 10.56 -1.11
CA VAL A 33 4.28 11.10 0.10
C VAL A 33 2.76 10.88 0.08
N ASP A 34 2.12 11.05 -1.08
CA ASP A 34 0.69 10.80 -1.24
C ASP A 34 0.36 9.32 -1.05
N ILE A 35 1.21 8.43 -1.58
CA ILE A 35 1.07 6.99 -1.42
C ILE A 35 1.25 6.58 0.04
N ILE A 36 2.28 7.09 0.74
CA ILE A 36 2.48 6.88 2.18
C ILE A 36 1.23 7.27 2.97
N ALA A 37 0.70 8.47 2.74
CA ALA A 37 -0.50 8.95 3.43
C ALA A 37 -1.73 8.07 3.11
N MET A 38 -1.83 7.56 1.88
CA MET A 38 -2.90 6.64 1.49
C MET A 38 -2.80 5.30 2.23
N LEU A 39 -1.62 4.68 2.27
CA LEU A 39 -1.38 3.43 2.98
C LEU A 39 -1.72 3.55 4.47
N GLN A 40 -1.31 4.65 5.10
CA GLN A 40 -1.65 4.94 6.50
C GLN A 40 -3.16 5.05 6.71
N ARG A 41 -3.87 5.78 5.83
CA ARG A 41 -5.34 5.89 5.90
C ARG A 41 -6.05 4.56 5.72
N LEU A 42 -5.54 3.68 4.86
CA LEU A 42 -6.07 2.33 4.67
C LEU A 42 -5.85 1.48 5.92
N ALA A 43 -4.64 1.51 6.49
CA ALA A 43 -4.30 0.80 7.73
C ALA A 43 -5.13 1.29 8.93
N CYS A 44 -5.38 2.60 9.06
CA CYS A 44 -6.22 3.17 10.14
C CYS A 44 -7.62 2.55 10.22
N ARG A 45 -8.15 1.99 9.12
CA ARG A 45 -9.49 1.35 9.12
C ARG A 45 -9.55 0.09 9.98
N HIS A 46 -8.40 -0.50 10.30
CA HIS A 46 -8.28 -1.73 11.08
C HIS A 46 -7.84 -1.49 12.52
N LEU A 47 -7.60 -0.23 12.90
CA LEU A 47 -7.11 0.14 14.21
C LEU A 47 -8.24 0.63 15.12
N ALA A 48 -8.14 0.31 16.40
CA ALA A 48 -8.95 0.95 17.42
C ALA A 48 -8.51 2.42 17.61
N PRO A 49 -9.41 3.31 18.09
CA PRO A 49 -9.09 4.73 18.23
C PRO A 49 -7.82 5.03 19.05
N HIS A 50 -7.58 4.27 20.12
CA HIS A 50 -6.38 4.45 20.96
C HIS A 50 -5.10 4.01 20.24
N GLU A 51 -5.17 3.03 19.35
CA GLU A 51 -4.02 2.59 18.56
C GLU A 51 -3.64 3.65 17.52
N VAL A 52 -4.63 4.28 16.89
CA VAL A 52 -4.42 5.42 15.98
C VAL A 52 -3.77 6.59 16.72
N LEU A 53 -4.27 6.93 17.91
CA LEU A 53 -3.67 8.00 18.73
C LEU A 53 -2.22 7.69 19.07
N ASN A 54 -1.95 6.49 19.59
CA ASN A 54 -0.61 6.04 19.96
C ASN A 54 0.35 6.00 18.74
N ALA A 55 -0.14 5.57 17.58
CA ALA A 55 0.63 5.55 16.32
C ALA A 55 0.91 6.94 15.75
N SER A 56 0.17 7.96 16.18
CA SER A 56 0.32 9.35 15.74
C SER A 56 1.28 10.16 16.63
N LEU A 57 1.77 9.57 17.72
CA LEU A 57 2.74 10.20 18.61
C LEU A 57 4.13 10.21 17.98
N ARG A 58 5.04 10.98 18.58
CA ARG A 58 6.46 10.92 18.23
C ARG A 58 7.05 9.61 18.71
N ASP A 59 8.02 9.09 17.97
CA ASP A 59 8.68 7.81 18.25
C ASP A 59 9.35 7.70 19.64
N ASN A 60 9.71 8.84 20.23
CA ASN A 60 10.29 8.94 21.56
C ASN A 60 9.26 9.09 22.69
N ASP A 61 7.97 9.12 22.38
CA ASP A 61 6.91 9.12 23.38
C ASP A 61 6.73 7.72 23.97
N ARG A 62 6.48 7.63 25.29
CA ARG A 62 6.30 6.36 25.99
C ARG A 62 5.11 5.56 25.45
N SER A 63 4.08 6.24 24.96
CA SER A 63 2.87 5.61 24.45
C SER A 63 2.90 5.35 22.94
N TYR A 64 4.00 5.68 22.26
CA TYR A 64 4.12 5.47 20.83
C TYR A 64 4.07 3.99 20.44
N ASN A 65 3.42 3.71 19.30
CA ASN A 65 3.53 2.43 18.61
C ASN A 65 3.80 2.65 17.11
N SER A 66 4.37 1.66 16.43
CA SER A 66 4.77 1.77 15.04
C SER A 66 3.71 1.27 14.04
N LEU A 67 2.44 1.12 14.44
CA LEU A 67 1.42 0.43 13.63
C LEU A 67 1.14 1.14 12.28
N LEU A 68 1.30 2.47 12.24
CA LEU A 68 1.17 3.29 11.03
C LEU A 68 2.52 3.73 10.44
N ALA A 69 3.63 3.22 10.96
CA ALA A 69 4.94 3.47 10.35
C ALA A 69 5.01 2.78 8.99
N ILE A 70 5.64 3.46 8.02
CA ILE A 70 5.92 2.88 6.70
C ILE A 70 7.38 2.44 6.68
N SER A 71 7.59 1.17 6.38
CA SER A 71 8.90 0.66 5.97
C SER A 71 9.07 0.88 4.47
N LYS A 72 10.24 1.36 4.07
CA LYS A 72 10.65 1.48 2.67
C LYS A 72 11.80 0.51 2.42
N ASP A 73 11.60 -0.39 1.47
CA ASP A 73 12.66 -1.23 0.93
C ASP A 73 13.06 -0.68 -0.45
N THR A 74 14.32 -0.25 -0.56
CA THR A 74 14.93 0.25 -1.79
C THR A 74 15.90 -0.80 -2.35
N GLY A 75 15.36 -1.97 -2.70
CA GLY A 75 16.09 -3.01 -3.43
C GLY A 75 16.23 -2.68 -4.92
N GLU A 76 16.98 -3.49 -5.67
CA GLU A 76 17.18 -3.32 -7.12
C GLU A 76 15.83 -3.24 -7.87
N GLY A 77 15.41 -2.01 -8.19
CA GLY A 77 14.34 -1.71 -9.13
C GLY A 77 12.91 -1.66 -8.59
N ARG A 78 12.68 -1.75 -7.27
CA ARG A 78 11.32 -1.69 -6.70
C ARG A 78 11.30 -0.86 -5.43
N ASP A 79 10.73 0.34 -5.50
CA ASP A 79 10.33 1.09 -4.30
C ASP A 79 9.14 0.36 -3.67
N LEU A 80 9.38 -0.44 -2.61
CA LEU A 80 8.34 -1.12 -1.86
C LEU A 80 8.08 -0.37 -0.56
N LEU A 81 6.85 0.13 -0.40
CA LEU A 81 6.35 0.75 0.81
C LEU A 81 5.40 -0.22 1.51
N THR A 82 5.58 -0.44 2.81
CA THR A 82 4.80 -1.43 3.58
C THR A 82 4.39 -0.89 4.94
N THR A 83 3.12 -1.05 5.32
CA THR A 83 2.63 -0.81 6.69
C THR A 83 3.02 -1.95 7.62
N GLN A 84 3.22 -1.68 8.92
CA GLN A 84 3.70 -2.68 9.89
C GLN A 84 2.60 -3.56 10.55
N LEU A 85 1.31 -3.28 10.28
CA LEU A 85 0.15 -3.96 10.87
C LEU A 85 -0.30 -5.14 10.00
N ASP A 86 -0.81 -6.25 10.56
CA ASP A 86 -1.62 -7.24 9.82
C ASP A 86 -3.12 -6.99 10.09
N PRO A 87 -4.00 -6.81 9.08
CA PRO A 87 -3.69 -6.78 7.65
C PRO A 87 -2.80 -5.58 7.25
N HIS A 88 -1.82 -5.84 6.37
CA HIS A 88 -0.88 -4.82 5.89
C HIS A 88 -1.26 -4.33 4.49
N TYR A 89 -0.90 -3.10 4.20
CA TYR A 89 -0.94 -2.53 2.88
C TYR A 89 0.47 -2.32 2.34
N THR A 90 0.65 -2.64 1.06
CA THR A 90 1.89 -2.39 0.32
C THR A 90 1.62 -1.50 -0.88
N ALA A 91 2.58 -0.65 -1.23
CA ALA A 91 2.62 0.00 -2.54
C ALA A 91 3.97 -0.26 -3.21
N ARG A 92 3.94 -0.56 -4.50
CA ARG A 92 5.15 -0.69 -5.32
C ARG A 92 4.97 -0.03 -6.67
N SER A 93 6.02 0.59 -7.17
CA SER A 93 6.00 1.11 -8.55
C SER A 93 6.32 -0.02 -9.53
N GLU A 94 5.46 -0.22 -10.51
CA GLU A 94 5.66 -1.16 -11.62
C GLU A 94 5.64 -0.44 -12.95
N THR A 95 6.11 -1.11 -13.99
CA THR A 95 5.99 -0.69 -15.38
C THR A 95 4.87 -1.51 -16.01
N ASP A 96 3.89 -0.89 -16.66
CA ASP A 96 2.60 -1.47 -17.11
C ASP A 96 2.74 -2.76 -17.95
N ARG A 97 3.93 -3.03 -18.53
CA ARG A 97 4.25 -4.28 -19.23
C ARG A 97 4.19 -5.54 -18.35
N ASP A 98 4.28 -5.40 -17.02
CA ASP A 98 4.33 -6.52 -16.07
C ASP A 98 3.02 -6.73 -15.30
N LEU A 99 1.98 -5.94 -15.57
CA LEU A 99 0.67 -6.11 -14.95
C LEU A 99 -0.10 -7.24 -15.65
N PRO A 100 -0.54 -8.30 -14.93
CA PRO A 100 -1.50 -9.23 -15.51
C PRO A 100 -2.79 -8.46 -15.85
N ASP A 101 -3.35 -8.72 -17.03
CA ASP A 101 -4.56 -8.07 -17.53
C ASP A 101 -5.62 -7.96 -16.42
N LEU A 102 -6.00 -6.72 -16.08
CA LEU A 102 -6.93 -6.39 -14.99
C LEU A 102 -8.36 -6.95 -15.20
N ASP A 103 -8.62 -7.61 -16.33
CA ASP A 103 -9.90 -8.25 -16.67
C ASP A 103 -10.04 -9.69 -16.15
N GLU A 104 -8.99 -10.29 -15.57
CA GLU A 104 -9.08 -11.64 -14.96
C GLU A 104 -9.37 -11.63 -13.45
N ALA A 105 -9.76 -10.48 -12.88
CA ALA A 105 -10.38 -10.44 -11.56
C ALA A 105 -11.77 -11.09 -11.64
N ARG A 106 -11.79 -12.43 -11.60
CA ARG A 106 -12.98 -13.27 -11.47
C ARG A 106 -13.92 -12.60 -10.45
N PRO A 107 -15.18 -12.29 -10.81
CA PRO A 107 -16.11 -11.72 -9.84
C PRO A 107 -16.20 -12.69 -8.66
N LEU A 108 -15.95 -12.18 -7.45
CA LEU A 108 -16.20 -12.91 -6.21
C LEU A 108 -17.64 -13.46 -6.27
N PRO A 109 -17.86 -14.75 -5.93
CA PRO A 109 -19.21 -15.29 -5.92
C PRO A 109 -20.05 -14.45 -4.97
N ARG A 110 -21.10 -13.83 -5.50
CA ARG A 110 -22.15 -13.22 -4.67
C ARG A 110 -22.81 -14.37 -3.91
N GLY A 111 -22.56 -14.41 -2.60
CA GLY A 111 -23.37 -15.19 -1.66
C GLY A 111 -24.80 -14.70 -1.63
#